data_AF-A0A9W4B387-F1
#
_entry.id   AF-A0A9W4B387-F1
#
_cell.length_a   1.000
_cell.length_b   1.000
_cell.length_c   1.000
_cell.angle_alpha   90.00
_cell.angle_beta   90.00
_cell.angle_gamma   90.00
#
_symmetry.space_group_name_H-M   'P 1'
#
loop_
_entity.id
_entity.type
_entity.pdbx_description
1 polymer ?
#
loop_
_entity_poly.entity_id
_entity_poly.type
_entity_poly.pdbx_seq_one_letter_code
_entity_poly.pdbx_strand_id
1 'polypeptide(L)'
;MVKAAAPIRLTAAGVAFLCVLAGCSKSDGQASPVPSEPASGTASESATTDAATPADYSTLLITTENIDSSEPFTAEPPILNPNGDAGVSGRFFAEDSSMIGSTIRVLADPAEAARVLELTRNGISNVSGRWEPSPIGTNGSVIAGTSLDQITGITVLTFSEQNAVVTLEFDGPYGKLEGLPTELIDSVARRQLEILKAKLPEIAPPAPLPVAATIGGKPVDVRGPVVCKYWNGRSTITAGNSILKIVVELEPDASLVHRVELADVDDVYLSSPESAATATKTGNTYTVIGTASGESDTTPPKQVTEPFDISLTCP
;
A
#
# COMPACT_ATOMS: atom_id res chain seq x y z
N MET A 1 -0.52 2.91 -56.40
CA MET A 1 -0.95 4.32 -56.28
C MET A 1 -0.93 4.69 -54.81
N VAL A 2 0.03 5.54 -54.43
CA VAL A 2 0.26 6.00 -53.05
C VAL A 2 -0.72 7.12 -52.75
N LYS A 3 -1.35 7.10 -51.58
CA LYS A 3 -1.92 8.31 -50.98
C LYS A 3 -1.55 8.36 -49.50
N ALA A 4 -0.49 9.10 -49.23
CA ALA A 4 -0.05 9.50 -47.89
C ALA A 4 -1.01 10.57 -47.34
N ALA A 5 -1.31 10.50 -46.05
CA ALA A 5 -1.91 11.60 -45.29
C ALA A 5 -0.99 11.92 -44.10
N ALA A 6 -0.68 13.21 -43.97
CA ALA A 6 0.34 13.80 -43.12
C ALA A 6 -0.10 13.98 -41.65
N PRO A 7 0.85 14.15 -40.71
CA PRO A 7 0.57 14.28 -39.28
C PRO A 7 0.12 15.69 -38.86
N ILE A 8 -0.86 15.74 -37.96
CA ILE A 8 -1.34 16.97 -37.30
C ILE A 8 -0.36 17.36 -36.19
N ARG A 9 0.22 18.55 -36.33
CA ARG A 9 0.97 19.24 -35.26
C ARG A 9 0.00 20.08 -34.43
N LEU A 10 -0.11 19.81 -33.13
CA LEU A 10 -0.74 20.74 -32.19
C LEU A 10 0.36 21.48 -31.42
N THR A 11 0.34 22.81 -31.56
CA THR A 11 1.21 23.78 -30.89
C THR A 11 0.75 24.01 -29.45
N ALA A 12 1.64 23.80 -28.47
CA ALA A 12 1.44 24.23 -27.09
C ALA A 12 1.81 25.72 -26.96
N ALA A 13 0.84 26.55 -26.58
CA ALA A 13 1.06 27.94 -26.22
C ALA A 13 1.51 28.02 -24.75
N GLY A 14 2.71 28.53 -24.50
CA GLY A 14 3.21 28.85 -23.18
C GLY A 14 2.65 30.18 -22.68
N VAL A 15 2.28 30.23 -21.40
CA VAL A 15 2.04 31.48 -20.67
C VAL A 15 2.93 31.46 -19.43
N ALA A 16 3.97 32.29 -19.49
CA ALA A 16 4.79 32.67 -18.35
C ALA A 16 4.11 33.82 -17.61
N PHE A 17 4.12 33.78 -16.26
CA PHE A 17 3.71 34.91 -15.42
C PHE A 17 4.86 35.23 -14.46
N LEU A 18 5.40 36.45 -14.57
CA LEU A 18 6.57 36.95 -13.83
C LEU A 18 6.23 38.34 -13.27
N CYS A 19 6.44 38.51 -11.95
CA CYS A 19 6.65 39.75 -11.14
C CYS A 19 5.55 40.84 -11.15
N VAL A 20 5.31 41.64 -10.09
CA VAL A 20 6.21 42.61 -9.41
C VAL A 20 5.63 43.04 -8.03
N LEU A 21 6.55 43.46 -7.15
CA LEU A 21 6.45 44.03 -5.79
C LEU A 21 5.73 45.40 -5.65
N ALA A 22 5.05 45.62 -4.52
CA ALA A 22 4.89 46.89 -3.76
C ALA A 22 4.00 46.61 -2.51
N GLY A 23 4.15 47.16 -1.31
CA GLY A 23 5.02 48.24 -0.84
C GLY A 23 4.95 48.40 0.70
N CYS A 24 5.87 49.21 1.22
CA CYS A 24 6.08 49.55 2.63
C CYS A 24 5.06 50.55 3.19
N SER A 25 4.97 50.65 4.52
CA SER A 25 4.56 51.89 5.22
C SER A 25 5.36 52.05 6.53
N LYS A 26 5.86 53.28 6.74
CA LYS A 26 6.81 53.77 7.76
C LYS A 26 6.12 54.10 9.10
N SER A 27 6.90 54.12 10.19
CA SER A 27 6.90 55.21 11.19
C SER A 27 8.20 55.24 11.99
N ASP A 28 8.76 56.45 12.16
CA ASP A 28 10.06 56.78 12.74
C ASP A 28 10.08 56.72 14.28
N GLY A 29 11.26 56.44 14.84
CA GLY A 29 11.54 56.56 16.27
C GLY A 29 13.01 56.24 16.59
N GLN A 30 13.83 57.27 16.66
CA GLN A 30 15.28 57.20 16.90
C GLN A 30 15.62 57.16 18.40
N ALA A 31 16.43 56.19 18.82
CA ALA A 31 17.25 56.26 20.04
C ALA A 31 18.54 55.40 19.89
N SER A 32 19.68 55.99 20.25
CA SER A 32 21.05 55.43 20.21
C SER A 32 21.30 54.40 21.34
N PRO A 33 22.41 53.61 21.28
CA PRO A 33 22.46 52.25 21.81
C PRO A 33 22.94 52.16 23.27
N VAL A 34 22.44 51.14 23.98
CA VAL A 34 22.97 50.67 25.28
C VAL A 34 23.49 49.24 25.06
N PRO A 35 24.69 48.87 25.53
CA PRO A 35 25.20 47.51 25.42
C PRO A 35 24.66 46.66 26.57
N SER A 36 23.98 45.57 26.24
CA SER A 36 23.63 44.52 27.21
C SER A 36 23.86 43.15 26.57
N GLU A 37 24.50 42.30 27.37
CA GLU A 37 24.96 40.93 27.11
C GLU A 37 24.01 39.99 26.35
N PRO A 38 24.57 38.96 25.69
CA PRO A 38 23.80 38.01 24.91
C PRO A 38 22.99 37.10 25.84
N ALA A 39 21.67 37.28 25.85
CA ALA A 39 20.75 36.24 26.26
C ALA A 39 20.88 35.09 25.25
N SER A 40 21.25 33.91 25.75
CA SER A 40 21.26 32.66 24.99
C SER A 40 19.85 32.36 24.50
N GLY A 41 19.55 32.78 23.27
CA GLY A 41 18.43 32.28 22.51
C GLY A 41 18.83 30.94 21.93
N THR A 42 18.41 29.85 22.58
CA THR A 42 18.35 28.55 21.92
C THR A 42 17.45 28.73 20.70
N ALA A 43 18.06 28.70 19.51
CA ALA A 43 17.32 28.58 18.28
C ALA A 43 16.45 27.32 18.40
N SER A 44 15.13 27.51 18.45
CA SER A 44 14.22 26.42 18.12
C SER A 44 14.50 26.08 16.67
N GLU A 45 15.29 25.04 16.44
CA GLU A 45 15.25 24.30 15.19
C GLU A 45 13.82 23.81 15.03
N SER A 46 13.04 24.55 14.24
CA SER A 46 11.89 23.98 13.56
C SER A 46 12.41 22.78 12.80
N ALA A 47 12.20 21.59 13.34
CA ALA A 47 12.37 20.35 12.61
C ALA A 47 11.36 20.38 11.46
N THR A 48 11.79 20.86 10.31
CA THR A 48 11.25 20.39 9.04
C THR A 48 11.38 18.88 9.08
N THR A 49 10.25 18.18 9.17
CA THR A 49 10.15 16.76 8.85
C THR A 49 10.68 16.59 7.43
N ASP A 50 11.94 16.20 7.34
CA ASP A 50 12.59 15.81 6.10
C ASP A 50 11.77 14.65 5.55
N ALA A 51 11.30 14.77 4.31
CA ALA A 51 10.64 13.68 3.64
C ALA A 51 11.70 12.59 3.47
N ALA A 52 11.63 11.56 4.30
CA ALA A 52 12.57 10.44 4.29
C ALA A 52 12.74 9.94 2.85
N THR A 53 14.00 9.89 2.39
CA THR A 53 14.31 9.31 1.08
C THR A 53 13.69 7.91 1.02
N PRO A 54 12.97 7.54 -0.06
CA PRO A 54 12.36 6.22 -0.13
C PRO A 54 13.45 5.17 0.06
N ALA A 55 13.27 4.27 1.03
CA ALA A 55 14.22 3.21 1.27
C ALA A 55 14.39 2.36 0.00
N ASP A 56 15.64 2.00 -0.30
CA ASP A 56 15.96 1.16 -1.45
C ASP A 56 15.83 -0.31 -1.06
N TYR A 57 14.75 -0.93 -1.53
CA TYR A 57 14.45 -2.34 -1.29
C TYR A 57 14.96 -3.26 -2.41
N SER A 58 15.64 -2.74 -3.44
CA SER A 58 16.04 -3.52 -4.63
C SER A 58 16.95 -4.71 -4.32
N THR A 59 17.71 -4.64 -3.23
CA THR A 59 18.59 -5.72 -2.75
C THR A 59 17.81 -6.95 -2.24
N LEU A 60 16.50 -6.83 -2.02
CA LEU A 60 15.63 -7.93 -1.64
C LEU A 60 15.21 -8.79 -2.84
N LEU A 61 15.31 -8.30 -4.07
CA LEU A 61 14.90 -9.09 -5.25
C LEU A 61 15.88 -10.21 -5.57
N ILE A 62 15.35 -11.32 -6.09
CA ILE A 62 16.15 -12.27 -6.87
C ILE A 62 16.81 -11.58 -8.06
N THR A 63 17.96 -12.10 -8.50
CA THR A 63 18.60 -11.71 -9.75
C THR A 63 18.42 -12.81 -10.81
N THR A 64 18.73 -12.53 -12.08
CA THR A 64 18.67 -13.56 -13.14
C THR A 64 19.62 -14.74 -12.87
N GLU A 65 20.74 -14.51 -12.20
CA GLU A 65 21.68 -15.55 -11.75
C GLU A 65 21.08 -16.50 -10.70
N ASN A 66 19.93 -16.16 -10.14
CA ASN A 66 19.22 -16.92 -9.13
C ASN A 66 18.09 -17.77 -9.72
N ILE A 67 17.86 -17.70 -11.02
CA ILE A 67 16.82 -18.43 -11.73
C ILE A 67 17.49 -19.63 -12.42
N ASP A 68 17.29 -20.82 -11.86
CA ASP A 68 17.81 -22.07 -12.42
C ASP A 68 16.83 -22.62 -13.47
N SER A 69 16.94 -22.10 -14.69
CA SER A 69 16.13 -22.50 -15.84
C SER A 69 16.99 -22.86 -17.03
N SER A 70 16.48 -23.74 -17.89
CA SER A 70 17.15 -24.08 -19.16
C SER A 70 17.21 -22.90 -20.12
N GLU A 71 16.20 -22.02 -20.08
CA GLU A 71 16.12 -20.82 -20.89
C GLU A 71 16.63 -19.61 -20.10
N PRO A 72 17.37 -18.67 -20.73
CA PRO A 72 17.84 -17.47 -20.06
C PRO A 72 16.69 -16.50 -19.77
N PHE A 73 16.72 -15.88 -18.59
CA PHE A 73 15.83 -14.79 -18.22
C PHE A 73 16.52 -13.42 -18.35
N THR A 74 15.76 -12.42 -18.76
CA THR A 74 16.16 -11.01 -18.76
C THR A 74 15.35 -10.26 -17.71
N ALA A 75 15.99 -9.34 -16.96
CA ALA A 75 15.33 -8.55 -15.93
C ALA A 75 14.98 -7.15 -16.45
N GLU A 76 13.79 -6.67 -16.14
CA GLU A 76 13.46 -5.25 -16.23
C GLU A 76 14.02 -4.47 -15.03
N PRO A 77 14.23 -3.14 -15.15
CA PRO A 77 14.56 -2.30 -14.01
C PRO A 77 13.53 -2.46 -12.88
N PRO A 78 13.96 -2.58 -11.61
CA PRO A 78 13.05 -2.77 -10.49
C PRO A 78 12.17 -1.54 -10.26
N ILE A 79 10.93 -1.78 -9.88
CA ILE A 79 9.99 -0.74 -9.47
C ILE A 79 10.07 -0.60 -7.96
N LEU A 80 10.60 0.52 -7.49
CA LEU A 80 10.66 0.84 -6.06
C LEU A 80 9.30 1.36 -5.57
N ASN A 81 8.92 0.90 -4.39
CA ASN A 81 7.70 1.26 -3.69
C ASN A 81 6.43 1.15 -4.57
N PRO A 82 6.16 -0.02 -5.16
CA PRO A 82 5.07 -0.20 -6.12
C PRO A 82 3.72 0.18 -5.48
N ASN A 83 2.90 0.93 -6.22
CA ASN A 83 1.61 1.46 -5.73
C ASN A 83 1.71 2.36 -4.48
N GLY A 84 2.91 2.85 -4.15
CA GLY A 84 3.17 3.63 -2.93
C GLY A 84 3.40 2.78 -1.68
N ASP A 85 3.38 1.45 -1.79
CA ASP A 85 3.69 0.54 -0.69
C ASP A 85 5.21 0.45 -0.48
N ALA A 86 5.69 0.42 0.77
CA ALA A 86 7.10 0.17 1.05
C ALA A 86 7.52 -1.21 0.51
N GLY A 87 8.54 -1.25 -0.35
CA GLY A 87 9.00 -2.50 -0.96
C GLY A 87 9.51 -2.34 -2.39
N VAL A 88 9.49 -3.44 -3.13
CA VAL A 88 10.03 -3.51 -4.50
C VAL A 88 9.27 -4.53 -5.35
N SER A 89 9.17 -4.28 -6.65
CA SER A 89 8.76 -5.28 -7.64
C SER A 89 9.83 -5.48 -8.71
N GLY A 90 10.10 -6.74 -9.07
CA GLY A 90 10.95 -7.15 -10.18
C GLY A 90 10.16 -8.00 -11.18
N ARG A 91 10.55 -7.93 -12.46
CA ARG A 91 9.97 -8.74 -13.54
C ARG A 91 11.09 -9.34 -14.37
N PHE A 92 10.95 -10.63 -14.66
CA PHE A 92 11.93 -11.41 -15.41
C PHE A 92 11.23 -12.10 -16.56
N PHE A 93 11.77 -12.01 -17.77
CA PHE A 93 11.16 -12.55 -18.99
C PHE A 93 12.09 -13.53 -19.68
N ALA A 94 11.55 -14.68 -20.10
CA ALA A 94 12.19 -15.62 -20.99
C ALA A 94 11.75 -15.40 -22.45
N GLU A 95 12.53 -15.94 -23.40
CA GLU A 95 12.22 -15.81 -24.84
C GLU A 95 10.94 -16.54 -25.25
N ASP A 96 10.55 -17.58 -24.52
CA ASP A 96 9.35 -18.38 -24.78
C ASP A 96 8.04 -17.75 -24.25
N SER A 97 8.11 -16.47 -23.87
CA SER A 97 7.02 -15.69 -23.25
C SER A 97 6.67 -16.08 -21.81
N SER A 98 7.49 -16.91 -21.15
CA SER A 98 7.37 -17.10 -19.69
C SER A 98 7.81 -15.84 -18.94
N MET A 99 7.14 -15.54 -17.82
CA MET A 99 7.42 -14.37 -17.00
C MET A 99 7.42 -14.75 -15.52
N ILE A 100 8.39 -14.24 -14.77
CA ILE A 100 8.45 -14.32 -13.32
C ILE A 100 8.27 -12.92 -12.76
N GLY A 101 7.21 -12.72 -11.99
CA GLY A 101 6.98 -11.54 -11.17
C GLY A 101 7.45 -11.80 -9.74
N SER A 102 8.22 -10.89 -9.15
CA SER A 102 8.52 -10.90 -7.72
C SER A 102 8.11 -9.56 -7.12
N THR A 103 7.12 -9.57 -6.25
CA THR A 103 6.70 -8.38 -5.50
C THR A 103 6.95 -8.63 -4.02
N ILE A 104 7.71 -7.73 -3.40
CA ILE A 104 8.06 -7.76 -1.99
C ILE A 104 7.52 -6.50 -1.35
N ARG A 105 6.58 -6.65 -0.41
CA ARG A 105 6.11 -5.56 0.46
C ARG A 105 6.85 -5.68 1.78
N VAL A 106 7.40 -4.58 2.29
CA VAL A 106 7.97 -4.50 3.63
C VAL A 106 6.98 -3.73 4.51
N LEU A 107 6.65 -4.31 5.66
CA LEU A 107 5.63 -3.83 6.58
C LEU A 107 6.31 -3.36 7.88
N ALA A 108 5.57 -2.66 8.72
CA ALA A 108 6.14 -2.12 9.96
C ALA A 108 6.54 -3.22 10.95
N ASP A 109 5.79 -4.32 10.99
CA ASP A 109 6.04 -5.44 11.88
C ASP A 109 5.53 -6.79 11.32
N PRO A 110 5.90 -7.93 11.93
CA PRO A 110 5.46 -9.24 11.48
C PRO A 110 3.96 -9.51 11.61
N ALA A 111 3.25 -8.85 12.54
CA ALA A 111 1.80 -9.02 12.68
C ALA A 111 1.07 -8.37 11.50
N GLU A 112 1.52 -7.19 11.07
CA GLU A 112 1.03 -6.53 9.87
C GLU A 112 1.37 -7.32 8.61
N ALA A 113 2.56 -7.95 8.53
CA ALA A 113 2.91 -8.84 7.43
C ALA A 113 1.95 -10.05 7.34
N ALA A 114 1.63 -10.70 8.46
CA ALA A 114 0.68 -11.80 8.49
C ALA A 114 -0.72 -11.37 8.01
N ARG A 115 -1.15 -10.17 8.44
CA ARG A 115 -2.41 -9.54 8.06
C ARG A 115 -2.47 -9.26 6.55
N VAL A 116 -1.41 -8.65 6.01
CA VAL A 116 -1.27 -8.27 4.60
C VAL A 116 -1.14 -9.50 3.70
N LEU A 117 -0.49 -10.56 4.15
CA LEU A 117 -0.40 -11.82 3.40
C LEU A 117 -1.79 -12.42 3.15
N GLU A 118 -2.64 -12.45 4.18
CA GLU A 118 -4.02 -12.94 4.07
C GLU A 118 -4.85 -12.10 3.08
N LEU A 119 -4.73 -10.78 3.18
CA LEU A 119 -5.35 -9.83 2.25
C LEU A 119 -4.89 -10.04 0.80
N THR A 120 -3.59 -10.24 0.61
CA THR A 120 -2.99 -10.50 -0.71
C THR A 120 -3.55 -11.80 -1.30
N ARG A 121 -3.66 -12.85 -0.49
CA ARG A 121 -4.22 -14.14 -0.93
C ARG A 121 -5.69 -14.01 -1.36
N ASN A 122 -6.49 -13.29 -0.57
CA ASN A 122 -7.92 -13.09 -0.85
C ASN A 122 -8.18 -12.16 -2.05
N GLY A 123 -7.23 -11.28 -2.38
CA GLY A 123 -7.32 -10.40 -3.54
C GLY A 123 -7.02 -11.08 -4.88
N ILE A 124 -6.36 -12.25 -4.89
CA ILE A 124 -6.04 -12.98 -6.11
C ILE A 124 -7.27 -13.79 -6.56
N SER A 125 -7.95 -13.29 -7.60
CA SER A 125 -9.16 -13.89 -8.18
C SER A 125 -9.06 -14.18 -9.68
N ASN A 126 -7.94 -13.82 -10.32
CA ASN A 126 -7.68 -14.00 -11.75
C ASN A 126 -7.11 -15.38 -12.10
N VAL A 127 -6.98 -16.29 -11.13
CA VAL A 127 -6.45 -17.65 -11.31
C VAL A 127 -7.53 -18.67 -10.97
N SER A 128 -7.82 -19.60 -11.89
CA SER A 128 -8.89 -20.60 -11.76
C SER A 128 -8.65 -21.72 -10.73
N GLY A 129 -7.49 -21.72 -10.06
CA GLY A 129 -7.01 -22.78 -9.18
C GLY A 129 -7.56 -22.75 -7.75
N ARG A 130 -6.97 -23.60 -6.90
CA ARG A 130 -7.21 -23.61 -5.45
C ARG A 130 -5.90 -23.38 -4.71
N TRP A 131 -5.97 -22.66 -3.59
CA TRP A 131 -4.83 -22.49 -2.68
C TRP A 131 -4.48 -23.80 -1.97
N GLU A 132 -3.18 -24.11 -1.97
CA GLU A 132 -2.56 -25.22 -1.26
C GLU A 132 -1.43 -24.71 -0.36
N PRO A 133 -1.18 -25.31 0.83
CA PRO A 133 -0.07 -24.94 1.69
C PRO A 133 1.29 -25.17 1.01
N SER A 134 2.24 -24.26 1.23
CA SER A 134 3.61 -24.37 0.73
C SER A 134 4.62 -24.35 1.89
N PRO A 135 5.72 -25.12 1.83
CA PRO A 135 6.77 -25.09 2.84
C PRO A 135 7.67 -23.83 2.76
N ILE A 136 7.43 -22.93 1.80
CA ILE A 136 8.21 -21.70 1.63
C ILE A 136 7.73 -20.63 2.60
N GLY A 137 8.65 -20.13 3.42
CA GLY A 137 8.40 -19.02 4.34
C GLY A 137 7.34 -19.31 5.39
N THR A 138 6.92 -18.26 6.09
CA THR A 138 5.83 -18.33 7.06
C THR A 138 4.49 -18.21 6.33
N ASN A 139 3.53 -19.09 6.66
CA ASN A 139 2.20 -19.13 6.05
C ASN A 139 2.21 -19.20 4.52
N GLY A 140 3.21 -19.89 3.96
CA GLY A 140 3.37 -20.12 2.53
C GLY A 140 2.14 -20.78 1.92
N SER A 141 1.71 -20.30 0.76
CA SER A 141 0.62 -20.89 -0.01
C SER A 141 0.87 -20.72 -1.50
N VAL A 142 0.40 -21.68 -2.29
CA VAL A 142 0.51 -21.66 -3.75
C VAL A 142 -0.86 -21.90 -4.37
N ILE A 143 -1.15 -21.21 -5.47
CA ILE A 143 -2.30 -21.45 -6.34
C ILE A 143 -1.78 -21.63 -7.76
N ALA A 144 -2.21 -22.69 -8.43
CA ALA A 144 -1.86 -22.95 -9.82
C ALA A 144 -3.15 -23.16 -10.63
N GLY A 145 -3.18 -22.60 -11.84
CA GLY A 145 -4.32 -22.69 -12.73
C GLY A 145 -4.10 -21.92 -14.01
N THR A 146 -5.17 -21.33 -14.53
CA THR A 146 -5.16 -20.55 -15.77
C THR A 146 -5.73 -19.17 -15.52
N SER A 147 -5.36 -18.22 -16.37
CA SER A 147 -6.05 -16.94 -16.50
C SER A 147 -7.53 -17.14 -16.86
N LEU A 148 -8.37 -16.13 -16.60
CA LEU A 148 -9.81 -16.20 -16.86
C LEU A 148 -10.17 -16.31 -18.36
N ASP A 149 -9.32 -15.78 -19.23
CA ASP A 149 -9.40 -15.94 -20.69
C ASP A 149 -8.78 -17.25 -21.19
N GLN A 150 -8.23 -18.07 -20.28
CA GLN A 150 -7.66 -19.39 -20.53
C GLN A 150 -6.48 -19.41 -21.53
N ILE A 151 -5.73 -18.30 -21.65
CA ILE A 151 -4.59 -18.21 -22.59
C ILE A 151 -3.22 -18.32 -21.90
N THR A 152 -3.17 -18.06 -20.60
CA THR A 152 -1.95 -18.11 -19.79
C THR A 152 -2.17 -19.12 -18.69
N GLY A 153 -1.22 -20.03 -18.47
CA GLY A 153 -1.18 -20.68 -17.17
C GLY A 153 -0.57 -19.68 -16.18
N ILE A 154 -1.06 -19.69 -14.95
CA ILE A 154 -0.55 -18.85 -13.87
C ILE A 154 -0.30 -19.72 -12.64
N THR A 155 0.87 -19.57 -12.03
CA THR A 155 1.13 -20.05 -10.66
C THR A 155 1.54 -18.88 -9.78
N VAL A 156 0.87 -18.70 -8.64
CA VAL A 156 1.22 -17.68 -7.66
C VAL A 156 1.57 -18.34 -6.35
N LEU A 157 2.77 -18.04 -5.83
CA LEU A 157 3.21 -18.44 -4.50
C LEU A 157 3.31 -17.19 -3.62
N THR A 158 2.64 -17.22 -2.48
CA THR A 158 2.68 -16.14 -1.48
C THR A 158 3.24 -16.66 -0.16
N PHE A 159 4.04 -15.85 0.53
CA PHE A 159 4.56 -16.17 1.87
C PHE A 159 4.99 -14.90 2.59
N SER A 160 5.24 -14.99 3.89
CA SER A 160 5.91 -13.94 4.65
C SER A 160 7.25 -14.40 5.24
N GLU A 161 8.14 -13.45 5.46
CA GLU A 161 9.39 -13.62 6.21
C GLU A 161 9.59 -12.37 7.06
N GLN A 162 9.62 -12.52 8.39
CA GLN A 162 9.61 -11.42 9.36
C GLN A 162 8.48 -10.41 9.05
N ASN A 163 8.82 -9.16 8.74
CA ASN A 163 7.90 -8.09 8.39
C ASN A 163 7.74 -7.91 6.87
N ALA A 164 8.16 -8.87 6.03
CA ALA A 164 7.97 -8.80 4.59
C ALA A 164 6.91 -9.81 4.10
N VAL A 165 6.13 -9.40 3.11
CA VAL A 165 5.21 -10.24 2.34
C VAL A 165 5.71 -10.34 0.91
N VAL A 166 5.76 -11.56 0.39
CA VAL A 166 6.20 -11.84 -0.97
C VAL A 166 5.10 -12.49 -1.77
N THR A 167 4.96 -12.01 -3.01
CA THR A 167 4.18 -12.65 -4.07
C THR A 167 5.14 -12.97 -5.21
N LEU A 168 5.29 -14.25 -5.51
CA LEU A 168 5.96 -14.75 -6.70
C LEU A 168 4.90 -15.23 -7.69
N GLU A 169 4.88 -14.66 -8.88
CA GLU A 169 3.98 -15.02 -9.96
C GLU A 169 4.78 -15.62 -11.11
N PHE A 170 4.33 -16.75 -11.62
CA PHE A 170 4.94 -17.48 -12.72
C PHE A 170 3.89 -17.62 -13.82
N ASP A 171 4.11 -16.91 -14.91
CA ASP A 171 3.29 -16.98 -16.10
C ASP A 171 4.02 -17.78 -17.16
N GLY A 172 3.26 -18.55 -17.93
CA GLY A 172 3.78 -19.14 -19.15
C GLY A 172 2.67 -19.59 -20.09
N PRO A 173 3.04 -20.01 -21.30
CA PRO A 173 2.08 -20.41 -22.31
C PRO A 173 1.13 -21.50 -21.79
N TYR A 174 -0.17 -21.36 -22.10
CA TYR A 174 -1.18 -22.34 -21.72
C TYR A 174 -0.79 -23.77 -22.10
N GLY A 175 -1.06 -24.74 -21.22
CA GLY A 175 -0.68 -26.14 -21.39
C GLY A 175 0.79 -26.47 -21.09
N LYS A 176 1.65 -25.47 -20.85
CA LYS A 176 3.01 -25.69 -20.31
C LYS A 176 3.11 -25.58 -18.80
N LEU A 177 2.10 -25.04 -18.13
CA LEU A 177 2.08 -24.98 -16.66
C LEU A 177 1.53 -26.23 -15.98
N GLU A 178 0.85 -27.13 -16.69
CA GLU A 178 0.62 -28.51 -16.19
C GLU A 178 1.95 -29.23 -15.90
N GLY A 179 3.08 -28.64 -16.34
CA GLY A 179 4.43 -28.97 -15.92
C GLY A 179 5.37 -27.77 -15.94
N LEU A 180 5.00 -26.63 -15.31
CA LEU A 180 6.09 -25.79 -14.74
C LEU A 180 6.88 -26.76 -13.88
N PRO A 181 8.21 -26.91 -14.06
CA PRO A 181 8.95 -27.76 -13.17
C PRO A 181 8.68 -27.22 -11.77
N THR A 182 8.02 -28.00 -10.92
CA THR A 182 7.84 -27.65 -9.50
C THR A 182 9.20 -27.27 -8.90
N GLU A 183 10.27 -27.85 -9.45
CA GLU A 183 11.67 -27.50 -9.23
C GLU A 183 12.03 -26.03 -9.53
N LEU A 184 11.57 -25.42 -10.63
CA LEU A 184 11.85 -24.01 -10.94
C LEU A 184 11.14 -23.09 -9.94
N ILE A 185 9.85 -23.34 -9.66
CA ILE A 185 9.07 -22.56 -8.69
C ILE A 185 9.72 -22.67 -7.31
N ASP A 186 10.01 -23.89 -6.86
CA ASP A 186 10.63 -24.15 -5.56
C ASP A 186 12.05 -23.56 -5.48
N SER A 187 12.84 -23.66 -6.55
CA SER A 187 14.19 -23.09 -6.64
C SER A 187 14.16 -21.57 -6.46
N VAL A 188 13.35 -20.88 -7.26
CA VAL A 188 13.20 -19.43 -7.22
C VAL A 188 12.64 -18.99 -5.86
N ALA A 189 11.62 -19.68 -5.35
CA ALA A 189 10.98 -19.35 -4.08
C ALA A 189 11.92 -19.53 -2.88
N ARG A 190 12.70 -20.63 -2.86
CA ARG A 190 13.74 -20.84 -1.84
C ARG A 190 14.82 -19.79 -1.92
N ARG A 191 15.24 -19.42 -3.14
CA ARG A 191 16.28 -18.43 -3.32
C ARG A 191 15.82 -17.04 -2.87
N GLN A 192 14.58 -16.66 -3.18
CA GLN A 192 13.95 -15.44 -2.70
C GLN A 192 13.86 -15.40 -1.17
N LEU A 193 13.50 -16.52 -0.53
CA LEU A 193 13.45 -16.64 0.93
C LEU A 193 14.84 -16.49 1.58
N GLU A 194 15.88 -17.10 1.00
CA GLU A 194 17.25 -16.96 1.52
C GLU A 194 17.77 -15.53 1.40
N ILE A 195 17.45 -14.83 0.31
CA ILE A 195 17.77 -13.40 0.16
C ILE A 195 17.10 -12.58 1.27
N LEU A 196 15.81 -12.82 1.55
CA LEU A 196 15.10 -12.11 2.62
C LEU A 196 15.73 -12.38 3.98
N LYS A 197 16.03 -13.63 4.32
CA LYS A 197 16.69 -13.96 5.59
C LYS A 197 18.04 -13.25 5.75
N ALA A 198 18.78 -13.10 4.66
CA ALA A 198 20.09 -12.45 4.67
C ALA A 198 19.99 -10.92 4.70
N LYS A 199 19.05 -10.33 3.97
CA LYS A 199 19.02 -8.88 3.67
C LYS A 199 17.96 -8.10 4.41
N LEU A 200 16.83 -8.71 4.74
CA LEU A 200 15.76 -8.02 5.47
C LEU A 200 16.21 -7.51 6.85
N PRO A 201 17.05 -8.22 7.64
CA PRO A 201 17.57 -7.69 8.91
C PRO A 201 18.44 -6.43 8.78
N GLU A 202 19.00 -6.17 7.60
CA GLU A 202 19.81 -4.97 7.32
C GLU A 202 18.94 -3.76 6.94
N ILE A 203 17.64 -3.97 6.69
CA ILE A 203 16.70 -2.95 6.23
C ILE A 203 15.88 -2.45 7.41
N ALA A 204 15.91 -1.14 7.64
CA ALA A 204 15.06 -0.51 8.64
C ALA A 204 13.57 -0.73 8.28
N PRO A 205 12.74 -1.22 9.21
CA PRO A 205 11.31 -1.33 8.97
C PRO A 205 10.72 0.04 8.60
N PRO A 206 9.77 0.10 7.64
CA PRO A 206 9.04 1.32 7.36
C PRO A 206 8.25 1.76 8.59
N ALA A 207 7.94 3.04 8.65
CA ALA A 207 7.01 3.55 9.66
C ALA A 207 5.67 2.79 9.58
N PRO A 208 4.99 2.54 10.72
CA PRO A 208 3.65 2.00 10.74
C PRO A 208 2.73 2.71 9.75
N LEU A 209 1.94 1.93 9.00
CA LEU A 209 0.89 2.51 8.17
C LEU A 209 0.00 3.37 9.05
N PRO A 210 -0.44 4.54 8.56
CA PRO A 210 -1.32 5.39 9.34
C PRO A 210 -2.72 4.79 9.49
N VAL A 211 -3.00 3.63 8.90
CA VAL A 211 -4.29 2.93 8.99
C VAL A 211 -4.08 1.44 9.21
N ALA A 212 -4.76 0.89 10.20
CA ALA A 212 -5.00 -0.55 10.35
C ALA A 212 -6.50 -0.76 10.54
N ALA A 213 -7.08 -1.75 9.85
CA ALA A 213 -8.52 -1.99 9.92
C ALA A 213 -8.86 -3.49 9.83
N THR A 214 -9.87 -3.89 10.59
CA THR A 214 -10.57 -5.18 10.46
C THR A 214 -12.08 -4.95 10.39
N ILE A 215 -12.76 -5.71 9.53
CA ILE A 215 -14.22 -5.69 9.35
C ILE A 215 -14.69 -7.15 9.27
N GLY A 216 -15.68 -7.52 10.07
CA GLY A 216 -16.10 -8.92 10.21
C GLY A 216 -14.99 -9.84 10.74
N GLY A 217 -14.03 -9.27 11.48
CA GLY A 217 -12.80 -9.95 11.90
C GLY A 217 -11.80 -10.22 10.77
N LYS A 218 -12.11 -9.84 9.53
CA LYS A 218 -11.19 -9.92 8.39
C LYS A 218 -10.41 -8.62 8.27
N PRO A 219 -9.09 -8.67 8.07
CA PRO A 219 -8.33 -7.47 7.79
C PRO A 219 -8.75 -6.77 6.49
N VAL A 220 -8.56 -5.45 6.42
CA VAL A 220 -8.79 -4.64 5.20
C VAL A 220 -7.53 -3.84 4.86
N ASP A 221 -7.08 -3.92 3.60
CA ASP A 221 -5.90 -3.17 3.12
C ASP A 221 -6.30 -1.74 2.73
N VAL A 222 -6.36 -0.83 3.70
CA VAL A 222 -6.74 0.56 3.45
C VAL A 222 -5.51 1.34 2.98
N ARG A 223 -5.40 1.52 1.66
CA ARG A 223 -4.26 2.22 1.05
C ARG A 223 -4.59 3.66 0.70
N GLY A 224 -3.67 4.56 0.99
CA GLY A 224 -3.78 5.97 0.65
C GLY A 224 -3.54 6.90 1.84
N PRO A 225 -3.61 8.21 1.64
CA PRO A 225 -3.32 9.18 2.69
C PRO A 225 -4.38 9.15 3.79
N VAL A 226 -3.96 9.46 5.02
CA VAL A 226 -4.86 9.86 6.10
C VAL A 226 -4.96 11.38 6.11
N VAL A 227 -6.18 11.88 5.96
CA VAL A 227 -6.50 13.30 5.97
C VAL A 227 -7.40 13.58 7.15
N CYS A 228 -6.88 14.34 8.12
CA CYS A 228 -7.63 14.78 9.28
C CYS A 228 -8.02 16.25 9.11
N LYS A 229 -9.32 16.53 9.16
CA LYS A 229 -9.87 17.89 9.11
C LYS A 229 -10.62 18.19 10.39
N TYR A 230 -10.49 19.42 10.85
CA TYR A 230 -11.26 19.93 11.97
C TYR A 230 -12.17 21.05 11.47
N TRP A 231 -13.48 20.89 11.66
CA TRP A 231 -14.47 21.90 11.27
C TRP A 231 -15.68 21.85 12.19
N ASN A 232 -16.18 23.03 12.61
CA ASN A 232 -17.36 23.18 13.46
C ASN A 232 -17.37 22.31 14.74
N GLY A 233 -16.23 22.21 15.43
CA GLY A 233 -16.13 21.41 16.65
C GLY A 233 -15.90 19.92 16.42
N ARG A 234 -15.99 19.43 15.16
CA ARG A 234 -15.84 18.01 14.84
C ARG A 234 -14.54 17.71 14.12
N SER A 235 -13.98 16.56 14.43
CA SER A 235 -12.90 15.94 13.67
C SER A 235 -13.49 14.99 12.64
N THR A 236 -13.06 15.14 11.39
CA THR A 236 -13.33 14.18 10.31
C THR A 236 -12.01 13.60 9.86
N ILE A 237 -11.85 12.30 10.02
CA ILE A 237 -10.70 11.54 9.57
C ILE A 237 -11.12 10.76 8.32
N THR A 238 -10.44 10.99 7.22
CA THR A 238 -10.62 10.24 5.98
C THR A 238 -9.36 9.47 5.68
N ALA A 239 -9.48 8.19 5.39
CA ALA A 239 -8.38 7.30 5.07
C ALA A 239 -8.70 6.48 3.84
N GLY A 240 -7.69 6.15 3.06
CA GLY A 240 -7.82 5.31 1.88
C GLY A 240 -7.76 6.07 0.55
N ASN A 241 -8.27 5.45 -0.52
CA ASN A 241 -8.22 5.94 -1.89
C ASN A 241 -9.63 6.00 -2.52
N SER A 242 -9.72 6.10 -3.85
CA SER A 242 -11.01 6.18 -4.56
C SER A 242 -11.81 4.87 -4.57
N ILE A 243 -11.20 3.76 -4.17
CA ILE A 243 -11.82 2.42 -4.17
C ILE A 243 -12.22 2.03 -2.74
N LEU A 244 -11.25 2.04 -1.81
CA LEU A 244 -11.50 1.76 -0.39
C LEU A 244 -11.27 3.02 0.43
N LYS A 245 -12.33 3.49 1.10
CA LYS A 245 -12.35 4.72 1.90
C LYS A 245 -12.99 4.47 3.26
N ILE A 246 -12.29 4.87 4.32
CA ILE A 246 -12.84 4.97 5.68
C ILE A 246 -13.08 6.44 5.99
N VAL A 247 -14.25 6.76 6.54
CA VAL A 247 -14.55 8.09 7.10
C VAL A 247 -14.99 7.91 8.55
N VAL A 248 -14.31 8.60 9.45
CA VAL A 248 -14.70 8.67 10.86
C VAL A 248 -14.98 10.13 11.21
N GLU A 249 -16.19 10.38 11.72
CA GLU A 249 -16.59 11.67 12.28
C GLU A 249 -16.74 11.51 13.79
N LEU A 250 -16.04 12.34 14.56
CA LEU A 250 -15.94 12.20 16.02
C LEU A 250 -15.54 13.53 16.68
N GLU A 251 -15.70 13.60 18.00
CA GLU A 251 -15.14 14.69 18.81
C GLU A 251 -13.60 14.64 18.81
N PRO A 252 -12.88 15.77 18.87
CA PRO A 252 -11.41 15.80 18.73
C PRO A 252 -10.63 15.04 19.80
N ASP A 253 -11.23 14.85 20.97
CA ASP A 253 -10.71 14.09 22.10
C ASP A 253 -11.17 12.61 22.08
N ALA A 254 -11.90 12.20 21.04
CA ALA A 254 -12.51 10.90 20.87
C ALA A 254 -13.60 10.54 21.91
N SER A 255 -14.14 11.52 22.64
CA SER A 255 -15.18 11.29 23.65
C SER A 255 -16.51 10.80 23.08
N LEU A 256 -16.80 11.11 21.81
CA LEU A 256 -18.00 10.68 21.11
C LEU A 256 -17.72 10.42 19.63
N VAL A 257 -18.19 9.28 19.12
CA VAL A 257 -18.19 8.97 17.68
C VAL A 257 -19.54 9.39 17.10
N HIS A 258 -19.52 10.20 16.04
CA HIS A 258 -20.73 10.63 15.33
C HIS A 258 -21.09 9.73 14.15
N ARG A 259 -20.08 9.17 13.48
CA ARG A 259 -20.29 8.33 12.31
C ARG A 259 -19.05 7.55 11.98
N VAL A 260 -19.23 6.33 11.52
CA VAL A 260 -18.21 5.61 10.77
C VAL A 260 -18.81 5.17 9.45
N GLU A 261 -18.11 5.46 8.35
CA GLU A 261 -18.43 4.97 7.02
C GLU A 261 -17.28 4.09 6.56
N LEU A 262 -17.60 2.86 6.16
CA LEU A 262 -16.66 1.87 5.65
C LEU A 262 -17.08 1.59 4.21
N ALA A 263 -16.27 2.03 3.26
CA ALA A 263 -16.53 1.75 1.87
C ALA A 263 -16.40 0.25 1.59
N ASP A 264 -17.35 -0.24 0.82
CA ASP A 264 -17.33 -1.42 -0.04
C ASP A 264 -16.55 -2.62 0.51
N VAL A 265 -17.17 -3.31 1.48
CA VAL A 265 -16.68 -4.61 1.97
C VAL A 265 -17.58 -5.67 1.37
N ASP A 266 -17.04 -6.47 0.45
CA ASP A 266 -17.78 -7.52 -0.27
C ASP A 266 -19.04 -6.98 -1.00
N ASP A 267 -18.91 -5.87 -1.74
CA ASP A 267 -20.00 -5.18 -2.48
C ASP A 267 -21.12 -4.59 -1.59
N VAL A 268 -20.83 -4.36 -0.29
CA VAL A 268 -21.77 -3.75 0.66
C VAL A 268 -21.15 -2.53 1.32
N TYR A 269 -21.82 -1.38 1.18
CA TYR A 269 -21.49 -0.18 1.93
C TYR A 269 -21.97 -0.31 3.39
N LEU A 270 -21.03 -0.23 4.33
CA LEU A 270 -21.33 -0.36 5.76
C LEU A 270 -21.20 0.98 6.47
N SER A 271 -22.18 1.30 7.32
CA SER A 271 -22.16 2.51 8.14
C SER A 271 -22.50 2.21 9.60
N SER A 272 -21.89 2.95 10.52
CA SER A 272 -22.14 2.88 11.95
C SER A 272 -22.75 4.20 12.43
N PRO A 273 -23.94 4.18 13.06
CA PRO A 273 -24.47 5.34 13.77
C PRO A 273 -23.70 5.60 15.08
N GLU A 274 -23.94 6.76 15.70
CA GLU A 274 -23.25 7.24 16.91
C GLU A 274 -23.24 6.20 18.05
N SER A 275 -24.37 5.54 18.31
CA SER A 275 -24.52 4.62 19.44
C SER A 275 -23.89 3.24 19.23
N ALA A 276 -23.34 2.97 18.05
CA ALA A 276 -22.81 1.66 17.68
C ALA A 276 -21.27 1.62 17.62
N ALA A 277 -20.60 2.72 17.95
CA ALA A 277 -19.15 2.83 17.95
C ALA A 277 -18.63 3.60 19.16
N THR A 278 -17.42 3.26 19.58
CA THR A 278 -16.65 3.97 20.60
C THR A 278 -15.27 4.29 20.06
N ALA A 279 -14.65 5.33 20.58
CA ALA A 279 -13.30 5.69 20.20
C ALA A 279 -12.42 6.00 21.41
N THR A 280 -11.12 5.81 21.22
CA THR A 280 -10.08 6.29 22.14
C THR A 280 -8.99 6.99 21.33
N LYS A 281 -8.29 7.92 21.97
CA LYS A 281 -7.19 8.66 21.34
C LYS A 281 -5.92 8.51 22.15
N THR A 282 -4.84 8.09 21.49
CA THR A 282 -3.49 8.02 22.06
C THR A 282 -2.53 8.79 21.16
N GLY A 283 -2.05 9.96 21.62
CA GLY A 283 -1.27 10.86 20.79
C GLY A 283 -2.08 11.35 19.58
N ASN A 284 -1.59 11.09 18.37
CA ASN A 284 -2.29 11.41 17.12
C ASN A 284 -3.06 10.21 16.53
N THR A 285 -3.14 9.10 17.27
CA THR A 285 -3.79 7.86 16.84
C THR A 285 -5.17 7.73 17.47
N TYR A 286 -6.16 7.39 16.67
CA TYR A 286 -7.55 7.14 17.05
C TYR A 286 -7.86 5.67 16.83
N THR A 287 -8.29 4.97 17.88
CA THR A 287 -8.79 3.60 17.79
C THR A 287 -10.30 3.64 17.92
N VAL A 288 -11.00 3.13 16.90
CA VAL A 288 -12.47 3.16 16.78
C VAL A 288 -12.98 1.74 16.63
N ILE A 289 -13.84 1.32 17.55
CA ILE A 289 -14.38 -0.03 17.61
C ILE A 289 -15.90 0.06 17.65
N GLY A 290 -16.57 -0.76 16.84
CA GLY A 290 -18.02 -0.75 16.77
C GLY A 290 -18.61 -1.83 15.88
N THR A 291 -19.87 -1.62 15.50
CA THR A 291 -20.59 -2.45 14.54
C THR A 291 -21.15 -1.58 13.43
N ALA A 292 -20.86 -1.92 12.18
CA ALA A 292 -21.41 -1.24 11.01
C ALA A 292 -22.44 -2.13 10.32
N SER A 293 -23.44 -1.52 9.70
CA SER A 293 -24.48 -2.24 8.96
C SER A 293 -24.72 -1.63 7.59
N GLY A 294 -25.16 -2.47 6.68
CA GLY A 294 -25.51 -2.13 5.30
C GLY A 294 -26.53 -3.11 4.74
N GLU A 295 -26.87 -2.92 3.47
CA GLU A 295 -27.82 -3.76 2.73
C GLU A 295 -27.12 -4.29 1.47
N SER A 296 -27.19 -5.59 1.23
CA SER A 296 -26.59 -6.22 0.05
C SER A 296 -27.47 -6.06 -1.19
N ASP A 297 -26.85 -5.97 -2.36
CA ASP A 297 -27.56 -5.89 -3.65
C ASP A 297 -28.19 -7.21 -4.14
N THR A 298 -28.32 -8.23 -3.27
CA THR A 298 -29.02 -9.49 -3.61
C THR A 298 -30.52 -9.29 -3.79
N THR A 299 -31.21 -10.24 -4.44
CA THR A 299 -32.68 -10.22 -4.55
C THR A 299 -33.29 -11.47 -3.88
N PRO A 300 -33.99 -11.33 -2.73
CA PRO A 300 -34.25 -10.10 -1.98
C PRO A 300 -32.99 -9.55 -1.30
N PRO A 301 -32.95 -8.24 -0.98
CA PRO A 301 -31.81 -7.65 -0.29
C PRO A 301 -31.69 -8.21 1.12
N LYS A 302 -30.47 -8.31 1.61
CA LYS A 302 -30.15 -8.85 2.93
C LYS A 302 -29.42 -7.80 3.74
N GLN A 303 -29.83 -7.65 5.00
CA GLN A 303 -29.10 -6.84 5.96
C GLN A 303 -27.79 -7.53 6.34
N VAL A 304 -26.69 -6.79 6.26
CA VAL A 304 -25.36 -7.23 6.66
C VAL A 304 -24.93 -6.36 7.84
N THR A 305 -24.44 -7.00 8.90
CA THR A 305 -23.94 -6.33 10.10
C THR A 305 -22.63 -6.97 10.50
N GLU A 306 -21.57 -6.19 10.54
CA GLU A 306 -20.22 -6.67 10.83
C GLU A 306 -19.57 -5.83 11.94
N PRO A 307 -18.85 -6.45 12.90
CA PRO A 307 -17.99 -5.73 13.82
C PRO A 307 -16.79 -5.14 13.06
N PHE A 308 -16.27 -4.01 13.54
CA PHE A 308 -15.03 -3.44 13.03
C PHE A 308 -14.12 -2.94 14.15
N ASP A 309 -12.82 -2.94 13.86
CA ASP A 309 -11.76 -2.33 14.67
C ASP A 309 -10.81 -1.58 13.74
N ILE A 310 -10.68 -0.28 13.95
CA ILE A 310 -9.94 0.63 13.06
C ILE A 310 -9.01 1.50 13.91
N SER A 311 -7.73 1.50 13.54
CA SER A 311 -6.71 2.43 14.05
C SER A 311 -6.33 3.41 12.96
N LEU A 312 -6.44 4.72 13.24
CA LEU A 312 -6.13 5.83 12.31
C LEU A 312 -5.15 6.79 12.96
N THR A 313 -4.00 7.00 12.35
CA THR A 313 -2.99 7.96 12.79
C THR A 313 -3.03 9.19 11.89
N CYS A 314 -3.40 10.33 12.47
CA CYS A 314 -3.29 11.61 11.76
C CYS A 314 -1.80 11.98 11.56
N PRO A 315 -1.46 12.69 10.47
CA PRO A 315 -0.13 13.29 10.31
C PRO A 315 0.11 14.45 11.30
#